data_AF-A0A813WWI2-F1
#
_entry.id   AF-A0A813WWI2-F1
#
_cell.length_a   1.000
_cell.length_b   1.000
_cell.length_c   1.000
_cell.angle_alpha   90.00
_cell.angle_beta   90.00
_cell.angle_gamma   90.00
#
_symmetry.space_group_name_H-M   'P 1'
#
loop_
_entity.id
_entity.type
_entity.pdbx_description
1 polymer ?
#
loop_
_entity_poly.entity_id
_entity_poly.type
_entity_poly.pdbx_seq_one_letter_code
_entity_poly.pdbx_strand_id
1 'polypeptide(L)'
;MNFNVTQKIIRNHAETFIPITCQENAGMISLIHAIVWLILNESSKAEHEFNRSLHACTYREFHVRNEVDIRADIIGGYGFNSHFLTSADGFIQSVIMGYIGLRYDDKSLLFNLVPSILTLSTKYIRLRNVLVHGTYLFDYTIDQSSMYFIFSHIYTNLLGITDNYGSQ
;
A
#
# COMPACT_ATOMS: atom_id res chain seq x y z
N MET A 1 0.03 -19.23 -17.22
CA MET A 1 -1.07 -19.85 -16.45
C MET A 1 -1.94 -18.70 -15.98
N ASN A 2 -3.14 -18.53 -16.55
CA ASN A 2 -4.01 -17.39 -16.22
C ASN A 2 -4.98 -17.84 -15.12
N PHE A 3 -4.68 -17.49 -13.88
CA PHE A 3 -5.60 -17.76 -12.77
C PHE A 3 -6.74 -16.75 -12.84
N ASN A 4 -7.99 -17.22 -12.97
CA ASN A 4 -9.17 -16.36 -12.92
C ASN A 4 -9.46 -15.99 -11.45
N VAL A 5 -8.68 -15.06 -10.92
CA VAL A 5 -8.83 -14.53 -9.55
C VAL A 5 -9.83 -13.37 -9.59
N THR A 6 -11.06 -13.64 -9.16
CA THR A 6 -12.12 -12.61 -9.06
C THR A 6 -12.10 -11.91 -7.70
N GLN A 7 -12.69 -10.71 -7.60
CA GLN A 7 -12.85 -10.03 -6.30
C GLN A 7 -13.60 -10.89 -5.27
N LYS A 8 -14.54 -11.73 -5.70
CA LYS A 8 -15.25 -12.68 -4.83
C LYS A 8 -14.30 -13.71 -4.20
N ILE A 9 -13.35 -14.23 -4.98
CA ILE A 9 -12.34 -15.17 -4.48
C ILE A 9 -11.41 -14.46 -3.49
N ILE A 10 -10.94 -13.26 -3.82
CA ILE A 10 -10.08 -12.45 -2.93
C ILE A 10 -10.80 -12.19 -1.61
N ARG A 11 -12.08 -11.77 -1.64
CA ARG A 11 -12.89 -11.52 -0.45
C ARG A 11 -13.03 -12.77 0.43
N ASN A 12 -13.42 -13.90 -0.17
CA ASN A 12 -13.56 -15.16 0.57
C ASN A 12 -12.25 -15.56 1.26
N HIS A 13 -11.11 -15.40 0.58
CA HIS A 13 -9.80 -15.71 1.15
C HIS A 13 -9.43 -14.72 2.27
N ALA A 14 -9.64 -13.43 2.05
CA ALA A 14 -9.36 -12.39 3.03
C ALA A 14 -10.16 -12.63 4.32
N GLU A 15 -11.46 -12.87 4.21
CA GLU A 15 -12.34 -13.12 5.35
C GLU A 15 -12.02 -14.44 6.08
N THR A 16 -11.43 -15.42 5.40
CA THR A 16 -11.05 -16.71 6.01
C THR A 16 -9.68 -16.66 6.68
N PHE A 17 -8.66 -16.14 6.00
CA PHE A 17 -7.26 -16.29 6.41
C PHE A 17 -6.72 -15.13 7.23
N ILE A 18 -7.17 -13.89 6.98
CA ILE A 18 -6.69 -12.72 7.72
C ILE A 18 -6.98 -12.86 9.22
N PRO A 19 -8.20 -13.25 9.66
CA PRO A 19 -8.52 -13.36 11.09
C PRO A 19 -7.71 -14.41 11.85
N ILE A 20 -7.27 -15.49 11.17
CA ILE A 20 -6.50 -16.57 11.78
C ILE A 20 -4.98 -16.39 11.63
N THR A 21 -4.55 -15.34 10.94
CA THR A 21 -3.13 -15.03 10.78
C THR A 21 -2.56 -14.54 12.11
N CYS A 22 -1.30 -14.91 12.39
CA CYS A 22 -0.61 -14.52 13.62
C CYS A 22 -0.66 -13.01 13.83
N GLN A 23 -1.13 -12.61 15.01
CA GLN A 23 -1.30 -11.21 15.40
C GLN A 23 -0.04 -10.62 16.05
N GLU A 24 1.01 -11.42 16.25
CA GLU A 24 2.24 -10.98 16.93
C GLU A 24 3.31 -10.43 15.95
N ASN A 25 3.11 -10.59 14.63
CA ASN A 25 4.07 -10.25 13.57
C ASN A 25 3.48 -9.33 12.47
N ALA A 26 2.99 -8.14 12.83
CA ALA A 26 2.41 -7.22 11.85
C ALA A 26 3.40 -6.60 10.89
N GLY A 27 4.71 -6.61 11.19
CA GLY A 27 5.70 -5.83 10.46
C GLY A 27 5.54 -5.90 8.93
N MET A 28 5.38 -7.10 8.38
CA MET A 28 5.10 -7.32 6.96
C MET A 28 3.63 -7.61 6.68
N ILE A 29 3.02 -8.49 7.48
CA ILE A 29 1.75 -9.15 7.16
C ILE A 29 0.58 -8.17 7.13
N SER A 30 0.52 -7.27 8.11
CA SER A 30 -0.57 -6.30 8.23
C SER A 30 -0.64 -5.36 7.01
N LEU A 31 0.51 -4.97 6.46
CA LEU A 31 0.58 -4.08 5.30
C LEU A 31 0.08 -4.77 4.02
N ILE A 32 0.35 -6.07 3.87
CA ILE A 32 -0.22 -6.88 2.80
C ILE A 32 -1.74 -7.00 2.96
N HIS A 33 -2.22 -7.24 4.18
CA HIS A 33 -3.66 -7.27 4.45
C HIS A 33 -4.33 -5.92 4.16
N ALA A 34 -3.68 -4.80 4.47
CA ALA A 34 -4.16 -3.48 4.12
C ALA A 34 -4.33 -3.31 2.61
N ILE A 35 -3.35 -3.75 1.80
CA ILE A 35 -3.47 -3.75 0.34
C ILE A 35 -4.65 -4.61 -0.14
N VAL A 36 -4.84 -5.80 0.45
CA VAL A 36 -5.96 -6.69 0.10
C VAL A 36 -7.31 -6.03 0.41
N TRP A 37 -7.46 -5.40 1.57
CA TRP A 37 -8.68 -4.69 1.93
C TRP A 37 -8.93 -3.48 1.03
N LEU A 38 -7.89 -2.76 0.61
CA LEU A 38 -7.99 -1.67 -0.37
C LEU A 38 -8.46 -2.18 -1.74
N ILE A 39 -7.95 -3.34 -2.20
CA ILE A 39 -8.43 -3.99 -3.45
C ILE A 39 -9.93 -4.33 -3.37
N LEU A 40 -10.43 -4.62 -2.17
CA LEU A 40 -11.83 -4.96 -1.90
C LEU A 40 -12.70 -3.74 -1.58
N ASN A 41 -12.16 -2.51 -1.65
CA ASN A 41 -12.82 -1.26 -1.24
C ASN A 41 -13.26 -1.25 0.24
N GLU A 42 -12.55 -1.95 1.11
CA GLU A 42 -12.81 -2.05 2.55
C GLU A 42 -11.91 -1.10 3.35
N SER A 43 -12.08 0.21 3.15
CA SER A 43 -11.19 1.25 3.70
C SER A 43 -10.97 1.16 5.21
N SER A 44 -12.00 0.86 6.00
CA SER A 44 -11.89 0.77 7.46
C SER A 44 -11.05 -0.44 7.92
N LYS A 45 -11.15 -1.58 7.22
CA LYS A 45 -10.34 -2.76 7.50
C LYS A 45 -8.89 -2.53 7.08
N ALA A 46 -8.69 -1.84 5.96
CA ALA A 46 -7.37 -1.44 5.50
C ALA A 46 -6.68 -0.50 6.48
N GLU A 47 -7.38 0.54 6.95
CA GLU A 47 -6.89 1.48 7.95
C GLU A 47 -6.51 0.78 9.25
N HIS A 48 -7.34 -0.16 9.71
CA HIS A 48 -7.04 -0.96 10.90
C HIS A 48 -5.70 -1.71 10.77
N GLU A 49 -5.50 -2.43 9.67
CA GLU A 49 -4.27 -3.18 9.42
C GLU A 49 -3.05 -2.28 9.21
N PHE A 50 -3.24 -1.16 8.50
CA PHE A 50 -2.18 -0.19 8.28
C PHE A 50 -1.72 0.46 9.59
N ASN A 51 -2.67 0.89 10.44
CA ASN A 51 -2.37 1.46 11.76
C ASN A 51 -1.70 0.43 12.67
N ARG A 52 -2.15 -0.83 12.63
CA ARG A 52 -1.50 -1.94 13.34
C ARG A 52 -0.01 -2.04 12.99
N SER A 53 0.34 -1.92 11.70
CA SER A 53 1.75 -1.84 11.28
C SER A 53 2.48 -0.64 11.89
N LEU A 54 1.85 0.54 11.94
CA LEU A 54 2.47 1.76 12.46
C LEU A 54 2.75 1.70 13.97
N HIS A 55 1.95 0.97 14.74
CA HIS A 55 2.21 0.72 16.16
C HIS A 55 3.56 0.00 16.36
N ALA A 56 3.91 -0.95 15.49
CA ALA A 56 5.22 -1.62 15.50
C ALA A 56 6.41 -0.70 15.09
N CYS A 57 6.14 0.54 14.65
CA CYS A 57 7.11 1.43 14.02
C CYS A 57 7.59 2.61 14.88
N THR A 58 6.92 2.94 15.98
CA THR A 58 7.08 4.25 16.65
C THR A 58 7.72 4.17 18.03
N TYR A 59 8.33 3.04 18.38
CA TYR A 59 8.91 2.88 19.70
C TYR A 59 10.31 3.54 19.81
N ARG A 60 10.46 4.42 20.82
CA ARG A 60 11.70 5.15 21.23
C ARG A 60 12.16 6.28 20.30
N GLU A 61 13.16 7.01 20.78
CA GLU A 61 13.77 8.24 20.23
C GLU A 61 14.16 8.17 18.74
N PHE A 62 14.32 6.97 18.19
CA PHE A 62 14.77 6.74 16.81
C PHE A 62 13.68 6.19 15.87
N HIS A 63 12.44 5.97 16.35
CA HIS A 63 11.30 5.47 15.56
C HIS A 63 11.65 4.26 14.66
N VAL A 64 12.20 3.21 15.29
CA VAL A 64 12.64 2.01 14.59
C VAL A 64 11.46 1.10 14.32
N ARG A 65 11.34 0.63 13.07
CA ARG A 65 10.39 -0.42 12.69
C ARG A 65 10.84 -1.78 13.19
N ASN A 66 10.02 -2.43 14.00
CA ASN A 66 10.26 -3.78 14.49
C ASN A 66 9.20 -4.75 13.93
N GLU A 67 9.40 -6.05 14.17
CA GLU A 67 8.46 -7.09 13.74
C GLU A 67 7.27 -7.26 14.71
N VAL A 68 7.39 -6.80 15.95
CA VAL A 68 6.51 -7.17 17.07
C VAL A 68 5.29 -6.27 17.14
N ASP A 69 4.10 -6.86 17.16
CA ASP A 69 2.85 -6.13 16.99
C ASP A 69 2.05 -5.94 18.29
N ILE A 70 1.22 -6.89 18.72
CA ILE A 70 0.17 -6.58 19.71
C ILE A 70 0.63 -6.28 21.15
N ARG A 71 1.90 -6.54 21.48
CA ARG A 71 2.46 -6.31 22.83
C ARG A 71 3.65 -5.36 22.84
N ALA A 72 3.97 -4.70 21.72
CA ALA A 72 5.11 -3.79 21.62
C ALA A 72 5.10 -2.73 22.75
N ASP A 73 3.91 -2.25 23.10
CA ASP A 73 3.68 -1.28 24.18
C ASP A 73 3.95 -1.84 25.59
N ILE A 74 3.85 -3.17 25.78
CA ILE A 74 3.90 -3.84 27.08
C ILE A 74 5.29 -4.43 27.35
N ILE A 75 5.92 -5.08 26.36
CA ILE A 75 7.19 -5.78 26.56
C ILE A 75 8.41 -4.90 26.26
N GLY A 76 8.18 -3.71 25.69
CA GLY A 76 9.22 -2.92 25.06
C GLY A 76 9.81 -3.68 23.87
N GLY A 77 10.33 -2.96 22.87
CA GLY A 77 11.16 -3.63 21.87
C GLY A 77 12.30 -4.37 22.58
N TYR A 78 12.26 -5.71 22.63
CA TYR A 78 13.34 -6.52 23.18
C TYR A 78 14.64 -6.10 22.48
N GLY A 79 15.74 -6.02 23.23
CA GLY A 79 17.05 -5.51 22.80
C GLY A 79 17.74 -6.27 21.65
N PHE A 80 17.01 -7.14 20.94
CA PHE A 80 17.41 -7.84 19.73
C PHE A 80 16.71 -7.32 18.46
N ASN A 81 15.81 -6.34 18.57
CA ASN A 81 15.01 -5.85 17.45
C ASN A 81 15.74 -4.72 16.71
N SER A 82 16.64 -5.10 15.82
CA SER A 82 17.15 -4.23 14.75
C SER A 82 16.03 -3.76 13.83
N HIS A 83 16.28 -2.72 13.03
CA HIS A 83 15.37 -2.29 11.95
C HIS A 83 14.89 -3.48 11.11
N PHE A 84 13.60 -3.78 11.18
CA PHE A 84 12.98 -4.80 10.36
C PHE A 84 12.70 -4.21 8.97
N LEU A 85 13.69 -4.30 8.09
CA LEU A 85 13.66 -3.70 6.74
C LEU A 85 12.44 -4.13 5.93
N THR A 86 12.02 -5.39 6.06
CA THR A 86 10.82 -5.92 5.40
C THR A 86 9.55 -5.16 5.80
N SER A 87 9.46 -4.63 7.03
CA SER A 87 8.35 -3.76 7.41
C SER A 87 8.41 -2.38 6.75
N ALA A 88 9.61 -1.81 6.60
CA ALA A 88 9.78 -0.55 5.87
C ALA A 88 9.35 -0.71 4.40
N ASP A 89 9.77 -1.82 3.78
CA ASP A 89 9.41 -2.16 2.40
C ASP A 89 7.90 -2.40 2.27
N GLY A 90 7.32 -3.17 3.18
CA GLY A 90 5.88 -3.42 3.21
C GLY A 90 5.06 -2.13 3.34
N PHE A 91 5.58 -1.12 4.06
CA PHE A 91 4.90 0.16 4.19
C PHE A 91 4.92 0.93 2.88
N ILE A 92 6.10 1.03 2.26
CA ILE A 92 6.21 1.67 0.94
C ILE A 92 5.29 0.96 -0.07
N GLN A 93 5.26 -0.37 -0.06
CA GLN A 93 4.37 -1.16 -0.91
C GLN A 93 2.89 -0.88 -0.60
N SER A 94 2.49 -0.80 0.67
CA SER A 94 1.10 -0.48 1.03
C SER A 94 0.69 0.94 0.63
N VAL A 95 1.61 1.90 0.64
CA VAL A 95 1.35 3.26 0.14
C VAL A 95 1.21 3.24 -1.38
N ILE A 96 2.17 2.64 -2.10
CA ILE A 96 2.22 2.67 -3.57
C ILE A 96 1.16 1.74 -4.20
N MET A 97 1.10 0.49 -3.76
CA MET A 97 0.19 -0.51 -4.29
C MET A 97 -1.12 -0.55 -3.50
N GLY A 98 -1.19 -0.10 -2.27
CA GLY A 98 -2.48 0.04 -1.57
C GLY A 98 -3.13 1.36 -1.94
N TYR A 99 -2.76 2.42 -1.20
CA TYR A 99 -3.47 3.70 -1.17
C TYR A 99 -3.39 4.49 -2.49
N ILE A 100 -2.24 4.46 -3.17
CA ILE A 100 -2.10 5.05 -4.51
C ILE A 100 -2.77 4.17 -5.57
N GLY A 101 -2.93 2.88 -5.31
CA GLY A 101 -3.55 1.95 -6.24
C GLY A 101 -2.70 1.61 -7.46
N LEU A 102 -1.37 1.82 -7.40
CA LEU A 102 -0.48 1.52 -8.51
C LEU A 102 -0.44 0.02 -8.79
N ARG A 103 -0.74 -0.38 -10.01
CA ARG A 103 -0.53 -1.73 -10.54
C ARG A 103 0.24 -1.61 -11.85
N TYR A 104 0.95 -2.67 -12.19
CA TYR A 104 1.62 -2.75 -13.48
C TYR A 104 1.47 -4.17 -14.01
N ASP A 105 1.45 -4.28 -15.32
CA ASP A 105 1.67 -5.53 -16.04
C ASP A 105 2.72 -5.29 -17.14
N ASP A 106 2.95 -6.31 -17.96
CA ASP A 106 3.96 -6.23 -19.03
C ASP A 106 3.69 -5.11 -20.05
N LYS A 107 2.47 -4.56 -20.09
CA LYS A 107 2.00 -3.63 -21.13
C LYS A 107 1.55 -2.28 -20.59
N SER A 108 1.23 -2.18 -19.32
CA SER A 108 0.49 -1.05 -18.77
C SER A 108 0.84 -0.75 -17.32
N LEU A 109 0.68 0.52 -16.98
CA LEU A 109 0.65 1.01 -15.62
C LEU A 109 -0.79 1.44 -15.33
N LEU A 110 -1.38 0.87 -14.30
CA LEU A 110 -2.77 1.09 -13.91
C LEU A 110 -2.81 1.79 -12.56
N PHE A 111 -3.75 2.72 -12.41
CA PHE A 111 -4.01 3.39 -11.14
C PHE A 111 -5.45 3.10 -10.72
N ASN A 112 -5.61 2.20 -9.77
CA ASN A 112 -6.92 1.90 -9.20
C ASN A 112 -7.11 2.76 -7.96
N LEU A 113 -7.58 3.99 -8.17
CA LEU A 113 -7.89 4.91 -7.09
C LEU A 113 -8.85 4.26 -6.11
N VAL A 114 -8.38 4.03 -4.89
CA VAL A 114 -9.24 3.73 -3.76
C VAL A 114 -9.50 5.06 -3.07
N PRO A 115 -10.76 5.43 -2.78
CA PRO A 115 -11.09 6.67 -2.05
C PRO A 115 -10.65 6.62 -0.57
N SER A 116 -9.62 5.84 -0.26
CA SER A 116 -9.08 5.65 1.07
C SER A 116 -7.92 6.63 1.28
N ILE A 117 -8.12 7.50 2.24
CA ILE A 117 -7.07 8.31 2.83
C ILE A 117 -6.15 7.43 3.67
N LEU A 118 -4.84 7.57 3.48
CA LEU A 118 -3.81 6.89 4.29
C LEU A 118 -4.06 7.11 5.79
N THR A 119 -4.40 8.36 6.14
CA THR A 119 -4.91 8.78 7.46
C THR A 119 -5.79 10.01 7.25
N LEU A 120 -6.67 10.35 8.20
CA LEU A 120 -7.44 11.60 8.19
C LEU A 120 -6.58 12.88 8.10
N SER A 121 -5.29 12.78 8.44
CA SER A 121 -4.35 13.91 8.38
C SER A 121 -3.57 14.00 7.07
N THR A 122 -3.65 12.96 6.22
CA THR A 122 -2.92 12.93 4.95
C THR A 122 -3.62 13.83 3.92
N LYS A 123 -2.98 14.94 3.56
CA LYS A 123 -3.52 15.89 2.56
C LYS A 123 -3.34 15.38 1.13
N TYR A 124 -2.15 14.88 0.82
CA TYR A 124 -1.82 14.32 -0.47
C TYR A 124 -0.64 13.35 -0.32
N ILE A 125 -0.48 12.46 -1.29
CA ILE A 125 0.69 11.61 -1.45
C ILE A 125 1.32 11.94 -2.80
N ARG A 126 2.64 12.15 -2.81
CA ARG A 126 3.38 12.45 -4.05
C ARG A 126 4.50 11.44 -4.27
N LEU A 127 4.45 10.75 -5.40
CA LEU A 127 5.57 10.00 -5.96
C LEU A 127 6.33 10.90 -6.93
N ARG A 128 7.66 10.86 -6.86
CA ARG A 128 8.53 11.62 -7.75
C ARG A 128 9.44 10.69 -8.50
N ASN A 129 9.80 11.06 -9.73
CA ASN A 129 10.74 10.32 -10.56
C ASN A 129 10.37 8.83 -10.72
N VAL A 130 9.08 8.53 -10.92
CA VAL A 130 8.64 7.16 -11.16
C VAL A 130 9.11 6.76 -12.56
N LEU A 131 10.07 5.84 -12.62
CA LEU A 131 10.64 5.32 -13.84
C LEU A 131 9.98 3.99 -14.22
N VAL A 132 9.30 3.95 -15.36
CA VAL A 132 8.64 2.74 -15.88
C VAL A 132 9.36 2.26 -17.13
N HIS A 133 9.74 0.98 -17.13
CA HIS A 133 10.43 0.31 -18.25
C HIS A 133 11.68 1.06 -18.72
N GLY A 134 12.39 1.75 -17.82
CA GLY A 134 13.57 2.55 -18.14
C GLY A 134 13.33 3.73 -19.08
N THR A 135 12.06 4.03 -19.41
CA THR A 135 11.70 4.96 -20.49
C THR A 135 10.81 6.10 -19.99
N TYR A 136 9.77 5.80 -19.23
CA TYR A 136 8.80 6.82 -18.82
C TYR A 136 9.13 7.35 -17.43
N LEU A 137 9.36 8.65 -17.32
CA LEU A 137 9.65 9.33 -16.04
C LEU A 137 8.55 10.34 -15.72
N PHE A 138 7.86 10.15 -14.62
CA PHE A 138 6.80 11.07 -14.20
C PHE A 138 6.74 11.28 -12.69
N ASP A 139 6.15 12.42 -12.33
CA ASP A 139 5.70 12.72 -10.98
C ASP A 139 4.19 12.50 -10.91
N TYR A 140 3.74 11.99 -9.77
CA TYR A 140 2.35 11.64 -9.53
C TYR A 140 1.93 12.17 -8.16
N THR A 141 0.80 12.88 -8.10
CA THR A 141 0.22 13.36 -6.85
C THR A 141 -1.24 12.94 -6.78
N ILE A 142 -1.63 12.37 -5.64
CA ILE A 142 -3.01 12.01 -5.31
C ILE A 142 -3.43 12.76 -4.06
N ASP A 143 -4.65 13.29 -4.06
CA ASP A 143 -5.34 13.77 -2.87
C ASP A 143 -6.71 13.09 -2.72
N GLN A 144 -7.53 13.56 -1.78
CA GLN A 144 -8.85 12.97 -1.45
C GLN A 144 -9.86 13.03 -2.60
N SER A 145 -9.61 13.87 -3.61
CA SER A 145 -10.59 14.28 -4.62
C SER A 145 -10.06 14.23 -6.05
N SER A 146 -8.74 14.13 -6.23
CA SER A 146 -8.11 14.38 -7.52
C SER A 146 -6.79 13.63 -7.67
N MET A 147 -6.45 13.39 -8.92
CA MET A 147 -5.21 12.79 -9.36
C MET A 147 -4.51 13.75 -10.34
N TYR A 148 -3.25 14.04 -10.10
CA TYR A 148 -2.45 14.96 -10.91
C TYR A 148 -1.15 14.30 -11.37
N PHE A 149 -0.93 14.29 -12.68
CA PHE A 149 0.32 13.84 -13.29
C PHE A 149 1.15 15.02 -13.77
N ILE A 150 2.44 15.00 -13.49
CA ILE A 150 3.41 15.90 -14.09
C ILE A 150 4.44 15.04 -14.82
N PHE A 151 4.39 15.04 -16.14
CA PHE A 151 5.38 14.35 -16.97
C PHE A 151 6.60 15.24 -17.12
N SER A 152 7.75 14.75 -16.65
CA SER A 152 9.00 15.50 -16.73
C SER A 152 9.71 15.26 -18.06
N HIS A 153 9.66 14.04 -18.61
CA HIS A 153 10.20 13.68 -19.93
C HIS A 153 9.22 12.76 -20.68
N ILE A 154 8.84 13.13 -21.90
CA ILE A 154 8.01 12.31 -22.80
C ILE A 154 8.94 11.69 -23.85
N TYR A 155 9.18 10.39 -23.76
CA TYR A 155 9.63 9.61 -24.92
C TYR A 155 8.37 9.18 -25.67
N THR A 156 8.36 9.34 -27.00
CA THR A 156 7.23 9.51 -27.92
C THR A 156 6.20 8.37 -28.06
N ASN A 157 6.09 7.42 -27.13
CA ASN A 157 5.14 6.30 -27.23
C ASN A 157 4.31 6.13 -25.94
N LEU A 158 3.32 6.99 -25.72
CA LEU A 158 2.33 6.79 -24.64
C LEU A 158 1.42 5.60 -24.98
N LEU A 159 1.74 4.42 -24.44
CA LEU A 159 0.75 3.37 -24.20
C LEU A 159 -0.21 3.89 -23.11
N GLY A 160 -1.51 3.85 -23.43
CA GLY A 160 -2.56 4.62 -22.76
C GLY A 160 -2.59 4.49 -21.23
N ILE A 161 -2.59 5.64 -20.56
CA ILE A 161 -3.08 5.78 -19.19
C ILE A 161 -4.61 5.85 -19.31
N THR A 162 -5.29 4.76 -18.99
CA THR A 162 -6.75 4.73 -18.94
C THR A 162 -7.20 5.06 -17.52
N ASP A 163 -7.84 6.21 -17.34
CA ASP A 163 -8.68 6.45 -16.17
C ASP A 163 -9.99 5.69 -16.37
N ASN A 164 -10.27 4.71 -15.52
CA ASN A 164 -11.53 3.95 -15.58
C ASN A 164 -12.70 4.67 -14.89
N TYR A 165 -12.55 5.94 -14.48
CA TYR A 165 -13.68 6.76 -14.03
C TYR A 165 -14.46 7.36 -15.21
N GLY A 166 -15.23 6.50 -15.89
CA GLY A 166 -16.10 6.96 -16.99
C GLY A 166 -16.93 5.86 -17.64
N SER A 167 -17.83 5.21 -16.89
CA SER A 167 -19.08 4.63 -17.39
C SER A 167 -19.90 4.01 -16.26
N GLN A 168 -20.73 4.83 -15.62
CA GLN A 168 -22.06 4.46 -15.14
C GLN A 168 -23.05 5.48 -15.68
#